data_AF-A0A544YGE7-F1
#
_entry.id   AF-A0A544YGE7-F1
#
_cell.length_a   1.000
_cell.length_b   1.000
_cell.length_c   1.000
_cell.angle_alpha   90.00
_cell.angle_beta   90.00
_cell.angle_gamma   90.00
#
_symmetry.space_group_name_H-M   'P 1'
#
loop_
_entity.id
_entity.type
_entity.pdbx_description
1 polymer ?
#
loop_
_entity_poly.entity_id
_entity_poly.type
_entity_poly.pdbx_seq_one_letter_code
_entity_poly.pdbx_strand_id
1 'polypeptide(L)'
;MTAFFLAVHVLAAILAVGPVAVAASMFPAAARALSNRGLSNESDGARTGGVAALRILHRICRVYAVAGLAVPVFGFATASGLGVLGDAWVIASVLLTGAAAAILALAVLPRQDAVLARLTAGDSTPADAGGGVARLAMLTGVFNLLWAAVTVLMIVRPGSTTGV
;
A
#
# COMPACT_ATOMS: atom_id res chain seq x y z
N MET A 1 2.13 -10.48 28.43
CA MET A 1 2.19 -9.16 27.74
C MET A 1 2.56 -9.29 26.27
N THR A 2 3.58 -10.06 25.91
CA THR A 2 3.99 -10.32 24.51
C THR A 2 2.85 -10.81 23.61
N ALA A 3 1.98 -11.71 24.09
CA ALA A 3 0.81 -12.17 23.35
C ALA A 3 -0.16 -11.04 22.96
N PHE A 4 -0.32 -10.02 23.82
CA PHE A 4 -1.14 -8.85 23.51
C PHE A 4 -0.51 -8.01 22.39
N PHE A 5 0.79 -7.70 22.49
CA PHE A 5 1.48 -6.94 21.44
C PHE A 5 1.49 -7.69 20.10
N LEU A 6 1.68 -9.00 20.13
CA LEU A 6 1.61 -9.84 18.93
C LEU A 6 0.21 -9.81 18.32
N ALA A 7 -0.84 -9.96 19.12
CA ALA A 7 -2.22 -9.91 18.64
C ALA A 7 -2.54 -8.55 18.01
N VAL A 8 -2.16 -7.45 18.65
CA VAL A 8 -2.37 -6.10 18.12
C VAL A 8 -1.53 -5.87 16.86
N HIS A 9 -0.29 -6.36 16.80
CA HIS A 9 0.56 -6.29 15.60
C HIS A 9 -0.11 -6.97 14.40
N VAL A 10 -0.61 -8.20 14.58
CA VAL A 10 -1.26 -8.97 13.53
C VAL A 10 -2.59 -8.32 13.11
N LEU A 11 -3.39 -7.86 14.07
CA LEU A 11 -4.64 -7.13 13.75
C LEU A 11 -4.35 -5.85 12.97
N ALA A 12 -3.35 -5.08 13.39
CA ALA A 12 -2.91 -3.88 12.67
C ALA A 12 -2.44 -4.24 11.25
N ALA A 13 -1.69 -5.32 11.08
CA ALA A 13 -1.22 -5.79 9.79
C ALA A 13 -2.39 -6.09 8.83
N ILE A 14 -3.40 -6.82 9.31
CA ILE A 14 -4.56 -7.21 8.51
C ILE A 14 -5.44 -5.98 8.19
N LEU A 15 -5.81 -5.22 9.22
CA LEU A 15 -6.78 -4.13 9.09
C LEU A 15 -6.19 -2.88 8.44
N ALA A 16 -4.88 -2.64 8.58
CA ALA A 16 -4.23 -1.49 7.98
C ALA A 16 -3.75 -1.76 6.56
N VAL A 17 -3.03 -2.87 6.34
CA VAL A 17 -2.35 -3.09 5.06
C VAL A 17 -3.29 -3.65 3.99
N GLY A 18 -4.29 -4.45 4.39
CA GLY A 18 -5.29 -5.00 3.47
C GLY A 18 -6.01 -3.93 2.63
N PRO A 19 -6.64 -2.92 3.26
CA PRO A 19 -7.29 -1.83 2.54
C PRO A 19 -6.34 -1.04 1.63
N VAL A 20 -5.10 -0.81 2.05
CA VAL A 20 -4.08 -0.12 1.23
C VAL A 20 -3.76 -0.93 -0.02
N ALA A 21 -3.51 -2.23 0.13
CA ALA A 21 -3.16 -3.13 -0.97
C ALA A 21 -4.28 -3.15 -2.03
N VAL A 22 -5.54 -3.28 -1.60
CA VAL A 22 -6.69 -3.28 -2.51
C VAL A 22 -6.85 -1.92 -3.19
N ALA A 23 -6.92 -0.84 -2.41
CA ALA A 23 -7.16 0.50 -2.95
C ALA A 23 -6.05 0.95 -3.91
N ALA A 24 -4.78 0.69 -3.57
CA ALA A 24 -3.65 1.02 -4.41
C ALA A 24 -3.63 0.20 -5.71
N SER A 25 -4.15 -1.04 -5.69
CA SER A 25 -4.19 -1.92 -6.87
C SER A 25 -5.34 -1.60 -7.81
N MET A 26 -6.47 -1.10 -7.27
CA MET A 26 -7.61 -0.67 -8.08
C MET A 26 -7.39 0.70 -8.75
N PHE A 27 -6.57 1.57 -8.16
CA PHE A 27 -6.37 2.93 -8.64
C PHE A 27 -5.88 3.02 -10.11
N PRO A 28 -4.84 2.27 -10.55
CA PRO A 28 -4.37 2.35 -11.93
C PRO A 28 -5.43 1.98 -12.97
N ALA A 29 -6.20 0.93 -12.70
CA ALA A 29 -7.27 0.48 -13.59
C ALA A 29 -8.41 1.51 -13.67
N ALA A 30 -8.82 2.06 -12.52
CA ALA A 30 -9.83 3.12 -12.46
C ALA A 30 -9.37 4.40 -13.18
N ALA A 31 -8.10 4.78 -13.04
CA ALA A 31 -7.53 5.95 -13.70
C ALA A 31 -7.51 5.80 -15.23
N ARG A 32 -7.09 4.63 -15.74
CA ARG A 32 -7.14 4.34 -17.19
C ARG A 32 -8.56 4.35 -17.73
N ALA A 33 -9.50 3.73 -17.02
CA ALA A 33 -10.90 3.70 -17.43
C ALA A 33 -11.48 5.11 -17.57
N LEU A 34 -11.17 6.00 -16.62
CA LEU A 34 -11.62 7.38 -16.66
C LEU A 34 -10.99 8.19 -17.79
N SER A 35 -9.68 8.04 -18.03
CA SER A 35 -9.01 8.70 -19.16
C SER A 35 -9.55 8.25 -20.51
N ASN A 36 -9.81 6.95 -20.68
CA ASN A 36 -10.36 6.42 -21.93
C ASN A 36 -11.77 6.95 -22.19
N ARG A 37 -12.59 7.14 -21.16
CA ARG A 37 -13.92 7.76 -21.27
C ARG A 37 -13.87 9.26 -21.53
N GLY A 38 -12.83 9.95 -21.08
CA GLY A 38 -12.63 11.38 -21.37
C GLY A 38 -12.32 11.69 -22.85
N LEU A 39 -11.80 10.70 -23.59
CA LEU A 39 -11.58 10.77 -25.04
C LEU A 39 -12.88 10.58 -25.86
N SER A 40 -13.91 9.98 -25.26
CA SER A 40 -15.28 10.01 -25.78
C SER A 40 -15.99 11.24 -25.22
N ASN A 41 -16.86 11.89 -26.00
CA ASN A 41 -17.69 13.03 -25.55
C ASN A 41 -18.76 12.59 -24.52
N GLU A 42 -18.33 12.07 -23.37
CA GLU A 42 -19.19 11.59 -22.29
C GLU A 42 -19.63 12.75 -21.39
N SER A 43 -20.85 12.66 -20.83
CA SER A 43 -21.44 13.70 -19.98
C SER A 43 -20.58 14.03 -18.75
N ASP A 44 -20.53 15.31 -18.39
CA ASP A 44 -19.71 15.84 -17.29
C ASP A 44 -19.96 15.16 -15.92
N GLY A 45 -21.18 14.62 -15.72
CA GLY A 45 -21.56 13.86 -14.53
C GLY A 45 -20.81 12.53 -14.36
N ALA A 46 -20.57 11.78 -15.43
CA ALA A 46 -19.86 10.50 -15.37
C ALA A 46 -18.37 10.70 -15.05
N ARG A 47 -17.77 11.77 -15.60
CA ARG A 47 -16.40 12.18 -15.29
C ARG A 47 -16.27 12.58 -13.82
N THR A 48 -17.20 13.38 -13.31
CA THR A 48 -17.23 13.81 -11.90
C THR A 48 -17.30 12.61 -10.94
N GLY A 49 -18.16 11.62 -11.24
CA GLY A 49 -18.25 10.39 -10.47
C GLY A 49 -16.98 9.56 -10.46
N GLY A 50 -16.31 9.43 -11.61
CA GLY A 50 -15.03 8.72 -11.72
C GLY A 50 -13.90 9.38 -10.91
N VAL A 51 -13.78 10.71 -10.97
CA VAL A 51 -12.81 11.46 -10.16
C VAL A 51 -13.10 11.30 -8.67
N ALA A 52 -14.38 11.32 -8.27
CA ALA A 52 -14.77 11.09 -6.87
C ALA A 52 -14.35 9.70 -6.37
N ALA A 53 -14.51 8.65 -7.18
CA ALA A 53 -14.07 7.31 -6.83
C ALA A 53 -12.54 7.22 -6.63
N LEU A 54 -11.74 7.82 -7.53
CA LEU A 54 -10.28 7.87 -7.38
C LEU A 54 -9.85 8.62 -6.12
N ARG A 55 -10.55 9.70 -5.75
CA ARG A 55 -10.30 10.45 -4.51
C ARG A 55 -10.54 9.59 -3.27
N ILE A 56 -11.56 8.74 -3.29
CA ILE A 56 -11.83 7.78 -2.20
C ILE A 56 -10.70 6.76 -2.10
N LEU A 57 -10.27 6.16 -3.21
CA LEU A 57 -9.14 5.21 -3.23
C LEU A 57 -7.86 5.83 -2.67
N HIS A 58 -7.50 7.04 -3.13
CA HIS A 58 -6.33 7.76 -2.63
C HIS A 58 -6.45 8.08 -1.14
N ARG A 59 -7.64 8.49 -0.67
CA ARG A 59 -7.88 8.76 0.75
C ARG A 59 -7.72 7.51 1.60
N ILE A 60 -8.22 6.36 1.15
CA ILE A 60 -8.02 5.07 1.83
C ILE A 60 -6.52 4.79 1.95
N CYS A 61 -5.77 4.86 0.84
CA CYS A 61 -4.32 4.65 0.86
C CYS A 61 -3.63 5.58 1.87
N ARG A 62 -3.99 6.87 1.92
CA ARG A 62 -3.33 7.84 2.80
C ARG A 62 -3.65 7.62 4.28
N VAL A 63 -4.92 7.40 4.62
CA VAL A 63 -5.35 7.17 6.02
C VAL A 63 -4.74 5.87 6.54
N TYR A 64 -4.83 4.80 5.75
CA TYR A 64 -4.35 3.50 6.17
C TYR A 64 -2.83 3.35 6.07
N ALA A 65 -2.13 4.15 5.27
CA ALA A 65 -0.67 4.26 5.35
C ALA A 65 -0.21 4.75 6.73
N VAL A 66 -0.92 5.72 7.32
CA VAL A 66 -0.63 6.21 8.67
C VAL A 66 -1.02 5.16 9.71
N ALA A 67 -2.20 4.55 9.59
CA ALA A 67 -2.61 3.46 10.48
C ALA A 67 -1.62 2.27 10.44
N GLY A 68 -1.02 2.02 9.27
CA GLY A 68 0.00 1.00 9.06
C GLY A 68 1.25 1.18 9.92
N LEU A 69 1.53 2.38 10.45
CA LEU A 69 2.63 2.60 11.40
C LEU A 69 2.44 1.84 12.72
N ALA A 70 1.21 1.44 13.05
CA ALA A 70 0.97 0.54 14.19
C ALA A 70 1.71 -0.80 14.01
N VAL A 71 1.85 -1.30 12.78
CA VAL A 71 2.51 -2.58 12.48
C VAL A 71 3.96 -2.60 12.98
N PRO A 72 4.88 -1.71 12.53
CA PRO A 72 6.24 -1.70 13.04
C PRO A 72 6.30 -1.37 14.53
N VAL A 73 5.47 -0.46 15.05
CA VAL A 73 5.46 -0.11 16.48
C VAL A 73 5.20 -1.34 17.37
N PHE A 74 4.11 -2.07 17.10
CA PHE A 74 3.80 -3.28 17.86
C PHE A 74 4.71 -4.46 17.50
N GLY A 75 5.27 -4.47 16.29
CA GLY A 75 6.28 -5.46 15.87
C GLY A 75 7.56 -5.34 16.69
N PHE A 76 8.08 -4.13 16.85
CA PHE A 76 9.24 -3.87 17.70
C PHE A 76 8.97 -4.21 19.17
N ALA A 77 7.81 -3.81 19.71
CA ALA A 77 7.42 -4.16 21.08
C ALA A 77 7.32 -5.68 21.30
N THR A 78 6.83 -6.41 20.30
CA THR A 78 6.76 -7.87 20.33
C THR A 78 8.15 -8.49 20.28
N ALA A 79 8.99 -8.05 19.32
CA ALA A 79 10.34 -8.59 19.14
C ALA A 79 11.25 -8.29 20.35
N SER A 80 11.13 -7.10 20.96
CA SER A 80 11.85 -6.77 22.20
C SER A 80 11.39 -7.65 23.36
N GLY A 81 10.08 -7.88 23.50
CA GLY A 81 9.53 -8.72 24.56
C GLY A 81 9.87 -10.21 24.40
N LEU A 82 10.16 -10.66 23.19
CA LEU A 82 10.60 -12.03 22.89
C LEU A 82 12.13 -12.19 22.85
N GLY A 83 12.91 -11.10 22.92
CA GLY A 83 14.37 -11.14 22.89
C GLY A 83 14.98 -11.49 21.51
N VAL A 84 14.22 -11.33 20.43
CA VAL A 84 14.59 -11.79 19.06
C VAL A 84 14.99 -10.65 18.12
N LEU A 85 15.24 -9.44 18.63
CA LEU A 85 15.57 -8.27 17.79
C LEU A 85 16.85 -8.46 16.96
N GLY A 86 17.78 -9.31 17.42
CA GLY A 86 19.02 -9.62 16.71
C GLY A 86 18.88 -10.73 15.66
N ASP A 87 17.71 -11.40 15.58
CA ASP A 87 17.54 -12.52 14.67
C ASP A 87 17.47 -12.03 13.22
N ALA A 88 18.14 -12.77 12.32
CA ALA A 88 18.22 -12.42 10.90
C ALA A 88 16.83 -12.27 10.25
N TRP A 89 15.85 -13.09 10.64
CA TRP A 89 14.48 -13.01 10.12
C TRP A 89 13.73 -11.74 10.58
N VAL A 90 13.99 -11.26 11.81
CA VAL A 90 13.41 -10.00 12.31
C VAL A 90 14.04 -8.82 11.61
N ILE A 91 15.38 -8.80 11.49
CA ILE A 91 16.12 -7.74 10.79
C ILE A 91 15.65 -7.64 9.33
N ALA A 92 15.59 -8.77 8.62
CA ALA A 92 15.09 -8.81 7.25
C ALA A 92 13.65 -8.29 7.15
N SER A 93 12.77 -8.66 8.08
CA SER A 93 11.39 -8.14 8.11
C SER A 93 11.32 -6.63 8.31
N VAL A 94 12.12 -6.08 9.23
CA VAL A 94 12.18 -4.63 9.47
C VAL A 94 12.61 -3.90 8.20
N LEU A 95 13.65 -4.39 7.52
CA LEU A 95 14.15 -3.81 6.27
C LEU A 95 13.10 -3.88 5.15
N LEU A 96 12.45 -5.03 4.96
CA LEU A 96 11.41 -5.20 3.94
C LEU A 96 10.18 -4.33 4.23
N THR A 97 9.78 -4.21 5.49
CA THR A 97 8.68 -3.34 5.93
C THR A 97 9.01 -1.87 5.68
N GLY A 98 10.23 -1.45 6.02
CA GLY A 98 10.71 -0.11 5.73
C GLY A 98 10.73 0.21 4.23
N ALA A 99 11.20 -0.73 3.41
CA ALA A 99 11.18 -0.60 1.95
C ALA A 99 9.76 -0.49 1.40
N ALA A 100 8.82 -1.32 1.88
CA ALA A 100 7.42 -1.25 1.50
C ALA A 100 6.80 0.10 1.88
N ALA A 101 7.04 0.58 3.10
CA ALA A 101 6.58 1.89 3.57
C ALA A 101 7.15 3.04 2.73
N ALA A 102 8.44 2.98 2.38
CA ALA A 102 9.09 3.96 1.52
C ALA A 102 8.48 3.99 0.11
N ILE A 103 8.23 2.82 -0.50
CA ILE A 103 7.55 2.72 -1.80
C ILE A 103 6.15 3.32 -1.72
N LEU A 104 5.38 2.98 -0.69
CA LEU A 104 4.03 3.50 -0.52
C LEU A 104 4.03 5.03 -0.36
N ALA A 105 4.81 5.54 0.59
CA ALA A 105 4.81 6.96 0.97
C ALA A 105 5.48 7.86 -0.06
N LEU A 106 6.63 7.44 -0.60
CA LEU A 106 7.47 8.28 -1.47
C LEU A 106 7.21 8.04 -2.96
N ALA A 107 6.61 6.89 -3.32
CA ALA A 107 6.43 6.54 -4.72
C ALA A 107 4.96 6.40 -5.14
N VAL A 108 4.14 5.66 -4.39
CA VAL A 108 2.73 5.38 -4.76
C VAL A 108 1.84 6.59 -4.47
N LEU A 109 1.82 7.10 -3.24
CA LEU A 109 0.94 8.21 -2.84
C LEU A 109 1.15 9.50 -3.68
N PRO A 110 2.38 9.98 -3.93
CA PRO A 110 2.59 11.19 -4.71
C PRO A 110 2.15 11.04 -6.17
N ARG A 111 2.31 9.83 -6.74
CA ARG A 111 1.87 9.53 -8.12
C ARG A 111 0.36 9.45 -8.23
N GLN A 112 -0.33 8.88 -7.24
CA GLN A 112 -1.80 8.90 -7.20
C GLN A 112 -2.31 10.34 -7.15
N ASP A 113 -1.69 11.19 -6.32
CA ASP A 113 -2.06 12.60 -6.19
C ASP A 113 -1.85 13.38 -7.51
N ALA A 114 -0.69 13.19 -8.16
CA ALA A 114 -0.41 13.79 -9.46
C ALA A 114 -1.42 13.37 -10.55
N VAL A 115 -1.82 12.10 -10.59
CA VAL A 115 -2.85 11.61 -11.52
C VAL A 115 -4.21 12.25 -11.19
N LEU A 116 -4.58 12.32 -9.91
CA LEU A 116 -5.84 12.93 -9.48
C LEU A 116 -5.91 14.43 -9.80
N ALA A 117 -4.80 15.16 -9.60
CA ALA A 117 -4.70 16.58 -9.91
C ALA A 117 -4.91 16.85 -11.41
N ARG A 118 -4.26 16.07 -12.29
CA ARG A 118 -4.43 16.18 -13.74
C ARG A 118 -5.87 15.90 -14.18
N LEU A 119 -6.46 14.81 -13.69
CA LEU A 119 -7.84 14.44 -14.02
C LEU A 119 -8.86 15.47 -13.51
N THR A 120 -8.60 16.08 -12.36
CA THR A 120 -9.44 17.15 -11.80
C THR A 120 -9.32 18.45 -12.61
N ALA A 121 -8.14 18.73 -13.18
CA ALA A 121 -7.93 19.88 -14.07
C ALA A 121 -8.55 19.72 -15.46
N GLY A 122 -9.20 18.59 -15.76
CA GLY A 122 -9.80 18.32 -17.07
C GLY A 122 -8.78 17.98 -18.16
N ASP A 123 -7.55 17.64 -17.78
CA ASP A 123 -6.52 17.23 -18.73
C ASP A 123 -6.97 15.96 -19.47
N SER A 124 -7.19 16.11 -20.78
CA SER A 124 -7.68 15.03 -21.67
C SER A 124 -6.55 14.13 -22.18
N THR A 125 -5.31 14.44 -21.82
CA THR A 125 -4.17 13.61 -22.18
C THR A 125 -4.35 12.22 -21.54
N PRO A 126 -4.09 11.11 -22.27
CA PRO A 126 -4.21 9.78 -21.70
C PRO A 126 -3.45 9.66 -20.38
N ALA A 127 -4.03 9.04 -19.33
CA ALA A 127 -3.34 8.90 -18.05
C ALA A 127 -2.03 8.07 -18.14
N ASP A 128 -1.89 7.23 -19.17
CA ASP A 128 -0.65 6.52 -19.47
C ASP A 128 0.34 7.31 -20.33
N ALA A 129 0.01 8.54 -20.78
CA ALA A 129 0.96 9.41 -21.47
C ALA A 129 2.14 9.73 -20.53
N GLY A 130 3.31 9.19 -20.86
CA GLY A 130 4.52 9.25 -20.03
C GLY A 130 4.70 8.08 -19.03
N GLY A 131 3.89 7.03 -19.12
CA GLY A 131 4.06 5.79 -18.35
C GLY A 131 3.76 5.90 -16.84
N GLY A 132 3.16 7.01 -16.40
CA GLY A 132 2.91 7.30 -14.99
C GLY A 132 2.02 6.25 -14.31
N VAL A 133 0.90 5.88 -14.95
CA VAL A 133 -0.05 4.89 -14.40
C VAL A 133 0.47 3.46 -14.51
N ALA A 134 1.16 3.08 -15.59
CA ALA A 134 1.88 1.80 -15.68
C ALA A 134 2.94 1.65 -14.57
N ARG A 135 3.76 2.67 -14.33
CA ARG A 135 4.74 2.67 -13.24
C ARG A 135 4.07 2.61 -11.87
N LEU A 136 2.94 3.29 -11.69
CA LEU A 136 2.15 3.21 -10.46
C LEU A 136 1.67 1.78 -10.19
N ALA A 137 1.13 1.10 -11.22
CA ALA A 137 0.70 -0.30 -11.10
C ALA A 137 1.87 -1.23 -10.71
N MET A 138 3.03 -1.06 -11.34
CA MET A 138 4.24 -1.82 -11.01
C MET A 138 4.68 -1.58 -9.56
N LEU A 139 4.76 -0.32 -9.12
CA LEU A 139 5.15 0.03 -7.75
C LEU A 139 4.18 -0.53 -6.71
N THR A 140 2.87 -0.47 -6.98
CA THR A 140 1.87 -1.12 -6.13
C THR A 140 2.08 -2.64 -6.08
N GLY A 141 2.37 -3.28 -7.21
CA GLY A 141 2.69 -4.69 -7.27
C GLY A 141 3.90 -5.04 -6.40
N VAL A 142 4.99 -4.28 -6.52
CA VAL A 142 6.20 -4.46 -5.68
C VAL A 142 5.87 -4.26 -4.20
N PHE A 143 5.09 -3.23 -3.85
CA PHE A 143 4.62 -3.02 -2.48
C PHE A 143 3.88 -4.25 -1.92
N ASN A 144 2.93 -4.80 -2.69
CA ASN A 144 2.18 -5.99 -2.29
C ASN A 144 3.07 -7.23 -2.16
N LEU A 145 4.06 -7.40 -3.04
CA LEU A 145 5.02 -8.51 -2.98
C LEU A 145 5.91 -8.41 -1.74
N LEU A 146 6.43 -7.22 -1.42
CA LEU A 146 7.20 -6.99 -0.21
C LEU A 146 6.38 -7.31 1.04
N TRP A 147 5.12 -6.87 1.06
CA TRP A 147 4.22 -7.17 2.16
C TRP A 147 3.94 -8.68 2.31
N ALA A 148 3.70 -9.38 1.18
CA ALA A 148 3.52 -10.83 1.19
C ALA A 148 4.78 -11.54 1.71
N ALA A 149 5.97 -11.12 1.27
CA ALA A 149 7.24 -11.65 1.74
C ALA A 149 7.43 -11.45 3.26
N VAL A 150 7.14 -10.25 3.77
CA VAL A 150 7.15 -9.95 5.22
C VAL A 150 6.19 -10.88 5.97
N THR A 151 4.97 -11.05 5.46
CA THR A 151 3.96 -11.92 6.08
C THR A 151 4.44 -13.38 6.14
N VAL A 152 4.97 -13.91 5.04
CA VAL A 152 5.53 -15.27 4.99
C VAL A 152 6.70 -15.40 5.98
N LEU A 153 7.59 -14.41 6.03
CA LEU A 153 8.74 -14.41 6.93
C LEU A 153 8.30 -14.42 8.42
N MET A 154 7.28 -13.64 8.77
CA MET A 154 6.69 -13.61 10.11
C MET A 154 5.98 -14.92 10.50
N ILE A 155 5.49 -15.68 9.53
CA ILE A 155 4.84 -16.98 9.78
C ILE A 155 5.90 -18.07 9.94
N VAL A 156 6.79 -18.20 8.95
CA VAL A 156 7.79 -19.28 8.88
C VAL A 156 8.85 -19.13 9.96
N ARG A 157 9.23 -17.90 10.33
CA ARG A 157 10.25 -17.61 11.37
C ARG A 157 11.50 -18.50 11.25
N PRO A 158 12.20 -18.43 10.10
CA PRO A 158 13.35 -19.29 9.84
C PRO A 158 14.42 -19.07 10.91
N GLY A 159 14.84 -20.16 11.56
CA GLY A 159 15.78 -20.14 12.69
C GLY A 159 15.13 -20.11 14.08
N SER A 160 13.80 -20.02 14.19
CA SER A 160 13.12 -20.22 15.47
C SER A 160 13.05 -21.72 15.81
N THR A 161 13.37 -22.08 17.07
CA THR A 161 13.31 -23.47 17.58
C THR A 161 11.88 -24.02 17.71
N THR A 162 10.87 -23.27 17.24
CA THR A 162 9.45 -23.63 17.24
C THR A 162 8.97 -24.15 15.88
N GLY A 163 9.86 -24.33 14.90
CA GLY A 163 9.55 -24.92 13.60
C GLY A 163 9.53 -26.45 13.63
N VAL A 164 8.48 -27.03 14.21
CA VAL A 164 7.98 -28.38 13.91
C VAL A 164 6.53 -28.26 13.47
#